data_AF-A0A7K1CSI8-F1
#
_entry.id   AF-A0A7K1CSI8-F1
#
_cell.length_a   1.000
_cell.length_b   1.000
_cell.length_c   1.000
_cell.angle_alpha   90.00
_cell.angle_beta   90.00
_cell.angle_gamma   90.00
#
_symmetry.space_group_name_H-M   'P 1'
#
loop_
_entity.id
_entity.type
_entity.pdbx_description
1 polymer ?
#
loop_
_entity_poly.entity_id
_entity_poly.type
_entity_poly.pdbx_seq_one_letter_code
_entity_poly.pdbx_strand_id
1 'polypeptide(L)'
;MLNGKHSQCRCVAGNTCVKRIVACIATFVLCATIAPLHTVTARATEVAPEPIARSYPTQTSGVAGFGSPNDGIPWGLDRIDQRTSISSVAAQRSYTYASGTTGAGVTVYVVDSGVQANHSDFGGRVVNGWSYRADNAARLSYISSRNRYASDPDNGIAPCSNTYDFEDGGIRYQRQFNPAVFDGPSSVVANDFGTTDNDGHGTHVAGIVGGTLAGVAKEATIVPVRVLDSCGAGTLTMILNGLNWILQRHTAGNKAVVNLSLGFTTEVPEVDAVITQMINKGMIVVAASGNRGASACGTTPAGTLGTFSVGSTYTASVNGAFVDREPSFSNYGDCVDLFAPGTQIVSPWSYLHPENSSVVASAFATMSGTS
;
A
#
# COMPACT_ATOMS: atom_id res chain seq x y z
N MET A 1 -25.14 29.38 11.83
CA MET A 1 -25.64 30.24 10.74
C MET A 1 -25.27 29.55 9.43
N LEU A 2 -26.26 28.94 8.78
CA LEU A 2 -26.12 28.24 7.51
C LEU A 2 -26.33 29.25 6.37
N ASN A 3 -25.42 29.27 5.40
CA ASN A 3 -25.55 29.83 4.05
C ASN A 3 -24.31 29.35 3.29
N GLY A 4 -24.34 28.66 2.15
CA GLY A 4 -25.39 28.36 1.19
C GLY A 4 -24.73 28.34 -0.19
N LYS A 5 -24.95 27.28 -0.98
CA LYS A 5 -24.89 27.28 -2.46
C LYS A 5 -25.50 25.97 -2.99
N HIS A 6 -26.84 25.92 -3.01
CA HIS A 6 -27.63 25.06 -3.88
C HIS A 6 -28.70 25.92 -4.56
N SER A 7 -28.75 25.86 -5.90
CA SER A 7 -29.81 26.22 -6.86
C SER A 7 -29.10 26.73 -8.13
N GLN A 8 -29.44 26.33 -9.36
CA GLN A 8 -30.77 26.37 -9.96
C GLN A 8 -30.95 25.36 -11.10
N CYS A 9 -31.98 24.51 -11.01
CA CYS A 9 -32.77 24.11 -12.17
C CYS A 9 -34.22 24.57 -11.88
N ARG A 10 -34.74 25.51 -12.68
CA ARG A 10 -36.14 25.94 -12.63
C ARG A 10 -36.86 25.46 -13.89
N CYS A 11 -37.88 24.62 -13.71
CA CYS A 11 -38.94 24.45 -14.67
C CYS A 11 -39.87 25.66 -14.60
N VAL A 12 -40.19 26.28 -15.74
CA VAL A 12 -41.23 27.29 -15.87
C VAL A 12 -42.46 26.62 -16.48
N ALA A 13 -43.57 26.66 -15.77
CA ALA A 13 -44.89 26.23 -16.25
C ALA A 13 -45.63 27.43 -16.88
N GLY A 14 -46.24 27.22 -18.05
CA GLY A 14 -47.11 28.22 -18.68
C GLY A 14 -47.59 27.81 -20.09
N ASN A 15 -48.72 27.11 -20.15
CA ASN A 15 -49.70 27.04 -21.25
C ASN A 15 -49.22 26.74 -22.68
N THR A 16 -49.33 25.46 -23.09
CA THR A 16 -50.02 25.00 -24.33
C THR A 16 -49.91 23.48 -24.45
N CYS A 17 -50.67 22.76 -23.64
CA CYS A 17 -51.05 21.39 -23.95
C CYS A 17 -52.34 21.46 -24.80
N VAL A 18 -52.52 20.50 -25.71
CA VAL A 18 -53.62 20.37 -26.69
C VAL A 18 -53.38 21.10 -28.02
N LYS A 19 -52.52 20.53 -28.87
CA LYS A 19 -52.84 20.23 -30.28
C LYS A 19 -51.69 19.46 -30.94
N ARG A 20 -52.04 18.30 -31.52
CA ARG A 20 -51.31 17.50 -32.53
C ARG A 20 -50.41 16.35 -32.04
N ILE A 21 -51.05 15.37 -31.40
CA ILE A 21 -50.71 13.96 -31.60
C ILE A 21 -51.40 13.51 -32.90
N VAL A 22 -50.83 13.87 -34.07
CA VAL A 22 -50.96 13.18 -35.38
C VAL A 22 -49.90 13.81 -36.30
N ALA A 23 -48.62 13.45 -36.11
CA ALA A 23 -47.55 13.69 -37.08
C ALA A 23 -46.30 12.83 -36.83
N CYS A 24 -46.42 11.78 -36.01
CA CYS A 24 -45.42 10.74 -35.84
C CYS A 24 -45.93 9.54 -36.66
N ILE A 25 -45.33 9.28 -37.83
CA ILE A 25 -45.34 8.02 -38.64
C ILE A 25 -45.05 8.31 -40.14
N ALA A 26 -45.08 9.56 -40.62
CA ALA A 26 -44.88 9.85 -42.05
C ALA A 26 -43.49 10.36 -42.47
N THR A 27 -42.46 10.26 -41.61
CA THR A 27 -41.10 10.79 -41.92
C THR A 27 -39.99 9.76 -41.71
N PHE A 28 -40.30 8.46 -41.85
CA PHE A 28 -39.31 7.38 -41.68
C PHE A 28 -39.06 6.53 -42.94
N VAL A 29 -39.52 6.95 -44.13
CA VAL A 29 -39.42 6.11 -45.35
C VAL A 29 -38.70 6.77 -46.54
N LEU A 30 -38.24 8.02 -46.46
CA LEU A 30 -37.58 8.64 -47.61
C LEU A 30 -36.35 9.50 -47.24
N CYS A 31 -35.31 8.87 -46.71
CA CYS A 31 -33.94 9.41 -46.81
C CYS A 31 -32.91 8.27 -46.71
N ALA A 32 -33.05 7.29 -47.61
CA ALA A 32 -32.07 6.24 -47.84
C ALA A 32 -31.44 6.45 -49.21
N THR A 33 -30.73 7.57 -49.41
CA THR A 33 -29.88 7.76 -50.60
C THR A 33 -28.66 8.61 -50.25
N ILE A 34 -27.51 7.93 -50.15
CA ILE A 34 -26.14 8.41 -50.36
C ILE A 34 -25.65 9.51 -49.39
N ALA A 35 -25.17 9.10 -48.22
CA ALA A 35 -24.17 9.85 -47.47
C ALA A 35 -22.77 9.30 -47.82
N PRO A 36 -21.76 10.13 -48.11
CA PRO A 36 -20.40 9.64 -48.27
C PRO A 36 -19.93 9.06 -46.93
N LEU A 37 -19.24 7.92 -47.00
CA LEU A 37 -18.48 7.33 -45.90
C LEU A 37 -17.51 8.39 -45.36
N HIS A 38 -17.89 9.09 -44.30
CA HIS A 38 -16.93 9.81 -43.49
C HIS A 38 -16.16 8.76 -42.73
N THR A 39 -14.89 8.57 -43.09
CA THR A 39 -13.94 7.88 -42.23
C THR A 39 -13.85 8.70 -40.94
N VAL A 40 -14.56 8.25 -39.90
CA VAL A 40 -14.23 8.64 -38.54
C VAL A 40 -12.89 7.96 -38.26
N THR A 41 -11.79 8.67 -38.51
CA THR A 41 -10.52 8.31 -37.89
C THR A 41 -10.75 8.36 -36.39
N ALA A 42 -10.85 7.18 -35.77
CA ALA A 42 -10.67 7.05 -34.34
C ALA A 42 -9.28 7.63 -34.03
N ARG A 43 -9.23 8.88 -33.59
CA ARG A 43 -8.07 9.33 -32.84
C ARG A 43 -8.10 8.48 -31.57
N ALA A 44 -7.13 7.58 -31.42
CA ALA A 44 -6.82 7.02 -30.13
C ALA A 44 -6.58 8.23 -29.21
N THR A 45 -7.57 8.57 -28.39
CA THR A 45 -7.33 9.44 -27.24
C THR A 45 -6.34 8.67 -26.40
N GLU A 46 -5.11 9.14 -26.34
CA GLU A 46 -4.10 8.59 -25.45
C GLU A 46 -4.74 8.54 -24.05
N VAL A 47 -4.91 7.33 -23.51
CA VAL A 47 -5.45 7.17 -22.16
C VAL A 47 -4.48 7.87 -21.24
N ALA A 48 -4.98 8.86 -20.49
CA ALA A 48 -4.17 9.60 -19.53
C ALA A 48 -3.44 8.62 -18.60
N PRO A 49 -2.17 8.88 -18.26
CA PRO A 49 -1.41 7.96 -17.43
C PRO A 49 -2.04 7.80 -16.05
N GLU A 50 -2.02 6.58 -15.53
CA GLU A 50 -2.52 6.28 -14.19
C GLU A 50 -1.60 6.90 -13.12
N PRO A 51 -2.14 7.41 -12.01
CA PRO A 51 -1.35 7.73 -10.83
C PRO A 51 -0.53 6.53 -10.36
N ILE A 52 0.68 6.78 -9.85
CA ILE A 52 1.59 5.76 -9.34
C ILE A 52 1.67 5.85 -7.82
N ALA A 53 1.29 4.77 -7.14
CA ALA A 53 1.52 4.58 -5.72
C ALA A 53 2.94 4.10 -5.47
N ARG A 54 3.49 4.45 -4.30
CA ARG A 54 4.80 3.98 -3.84
C ARG A 54 4.71 3.46 -2.42
N SER A 55 5.50 2.44 -2.09
CA SER A 55 5.78 2.12 -0.69
C SER A 55 6.47 3.31 -0.02
N TYR A 56 6.34 3.41 1.31
CA TYR A 56 6.96 4.48 2.09
C TYR A 56 8.11 3.96 3.01
N PRO A 57 9.24 3.49 2.47
CA PRO A 57 10.51 3.44 3.20
C PRO A 57 11.26 4.77 3.05
N THR A 58 11.99 5.21 4.08
CA THR A 58 12.99 6.29 3.99
C THR A 58 14.42 5.78 4.05
N GLN A 59 14.66 4.67 4.76
CA GLN A 59 15.97 4.02 4.83
C GLN A 59 15.76 2.53 5.11
N THR A 60 16.18 1.68 4.18
CA THR A 60 16.61 0.31 4.51
C THR A 60 18.07 0.40 4.92
N SER A 61 18.41 0.15 6.18
CA SER A 61 19.78 -0.24 6.53
C SER A 61 19.82 -1.76 6.45
N GLY A 62 20.14 -2.26 5.26
CA GLY A 62 20.36 -3.69 5.03
C GLY A 62 21.77 -4.09 5.47
N VAL A 63 21.81 -5.05 6.39
CA VAL A 63 22.97 -5.87 6.80
C VAL A 63 24.04 -5.17 7.66
N ALA A 64 23.70 -4.88 8.92
CA ALA A 64 24.66 -4.94 10.01
C ALA A 64 24.26 -6.07 10.97
N GLY A 65 24.74 -7.28 10.68
CA GLY A 65 24.59 -8.46 11.54
C GLY A 65 23.24 -9.17 11.35
N PHE A 66 23.28 -10.36 10.73
CA PHE A 66 22.20 -11.32 10.90
C PHE A 66 22.05 -11.62 12.39
N GLY A 67 20.96 -11.10 12.94
CA GLY A 67 20.45 -11.48 14.22
C GLY A 67 18.96 -11.18 14.18
N SER A 68 18.14 -12.16 14.54
CA SER A 68 17.03 -11.87 15.46
C SER A 68 17.50 -10.77 16.42
N PRO A 69 16.69 -9.76 16.79
CA PRO A 69 17.15 -8.66 17.65
C PRO A 69 18.04 -9.23 18.76
N ASN A 70 19.37 -9.02 18.62
CA ASN A 70 20.36 -9.82 19.32
C ASN A 70 20.09 -9.64 20.81
N ASP A 71 19.56 -10.70 21.43
CA ASP A 71 19.24 -10.83 22.85
C ASP A 71 18.20 -9.84 23.45
N GLY A 72 17.27 -9.27 22.65
CA GLY A 72 16.28 -8.34 23.20
C GLY A 72 15.00 -8.12 22.38
N ILE A 73 13.97 -7.56 23.03
CA ILE A 73 12.72 -7.15 22.38
C ILE A 73 12.97 -5.90 21.51
N PRO A 74 12.45 -5.82 20.26
CA PRO A 74 12.56 -4.62 19.44
C PRO A 74 12.03 -3.38 20.16
N TRP A 75 12.73 -2.25 20.02
CA TRP A 75 12.38 -1.03 20.73
C TRP A 75 10.95 -0.55 20.43
N GLY A 76 10.45 -0.79 19.22
CA GLY A 76 9.09 -0.42 18.85
C GLY A 76 8.05 -1.20 19.65
N LEU A 77 8.24 -2.50 19.85
CA LEU A 77 7.36 -3.32 20.70
C LEU A 77 7.43 -2.88 22.17
N ASP A 78 8.64 -2.66 22.68
CA ASP A 78 8.87 -2.14 24.03
C ASP A 78 8.25 -0.74 24.23
N ARG A 79 8.20 0.09 23.19
CA ARG A 79 7.62 1.43 23.31
C ARG A 79 6.10 1.41 23.38
N ILE A 80 5.42 0.52 22.65
CA ILE A 80 3.95 0.57 22.53
C ILE A 80 3.18 0.03 23.74
N ASP A 81 3.83 -0.71 24.65
CA ASP A 81 3.18 -1.23 25.87
C ASP A 81 3.34 -0.31 27.10
N GLN A 82 3.99 0.85 26.93
CA GLN A 82 4.24 1.83 27.99
C GLN A 82 3.77 3.26 27.64
N ARG A 83 3.36 4.03 28.67
CA ARG A 83 2.87 5.41 28.52
C ARG A 83 3.94 6.50 28.66
N THR A 84 4.98 6.25 29.45
CA THR A 84 6.09 7.19 29.69
C THR A 84 7.29 6.82 28.82
N SER A 85 8.14 7.80 28.47
CA SER A 85 9.35 7.54 27.68
C SER A 85 10.30 6.57 28.42
N ILE A 86 11.06 5.80 27.64
CA ILE A 86 11.98 4.75 28.12
C ILE A 86 12.94 5.34 29.15
N SER A 87 12.89 4.89 30.41
CA SER A 87 13.67 5.52 31.49
C SER A 87 15.17 5.16 31.46
N SER A 88 15.58 4.11 30.75
CA SER A 88 16.99 3.79 30.47
C SER A 88 17.12 2.72 29.37
N VAL A 89 18.20 2.77 28.56
CA VAL A 89 18.57 1.66 27.64
C VAL A 89 19.03 0.39 28.40
N ALA A 90 19.29 0.51 29.70
CA ALA A 90 19.73 -0.57 30.57
C ALA A 90 18.57 -1.27 31.30
N ALA A 91 17.35 -0.75 31.20
CA ALA A 91 16.16 -1.47 31.64
C ALA A 91 15.88 -2.60 30.63
N GLN A 92 15.61 -3.80 31.15
CA GLN A 92 15.23 -4.95 30.34
C GLN A 92 14.03 -4.56 29.46
N ARG A 93 14.21 -4.54 28.14
CA ARG A 93 13.10 -4.32 27.21
C ARG A 93 12.08 -5.42 27.42
N SER A 94 10.82 -5.05 27.58
CA SER A 94 9.70 -5.98 27.76
C SER A 94 8.62 -5.68 26.75
N TYR A 95 7.88 -6.69 26.32
CA TYR A 95 6.66 -6.46 25.58
C TYR A 95 5.57 -7.33 26.19
N THR A 96 4.60 -6.67 26.79
CA THR A 96 3.48 -7.27 27.48
C THR A 96 2.19 -6.94 26.74
N TYR A 97 1.35 -7.95 26.61
CA TYR A 97 0.02 -7.81 26.03
C TYR A 97 -0.98 -8.49 26.95
N ALA A 98 -2.20 -7.97 27.01
CA ALA A 98 -3.24 -8.56 27.82
C ALA A 98 -3.52 -10.00 27.36
N SER A 99 -3.81 -10.89 28.31
CA SER A 99 -4.16 -12.27 27.98
C SER A 99 -5.32 -12.29 26.97
N GLY A 100 -5.12 -13.00 25.86
CA GLY A 100 -6.11 -13.10 24.77
C GLY A 100 -6.08 -11.96 23.74
N THR A 101 -5.14 -11.01 23.80
CA THR A 101 -4.98 -9.94 22.78
C THR A 101 -3.84 -10.23 21.80
N THR A 102 -3.73 -11.47 21.35
CA THR A 102 -2.70 -11.94 20.40
C THR A 102 -3.07 -11.71 18.93
N GLY A 103 -4.32 -11.28 18.66
CA GLY A 103 -4.85 -11.15 17.31
C GLY A 103 -5.48 -12.44 16.76
N ALA A 104 -5.63 -13.49 17.58
CA ALA A 104 -6.32 -14.71 17.18
C ALA A 104 -7.72 -14.42 16.59
N GLY A 105 -7.98 -15.00 15.42
CA GLY A 105 -9.24 -14.80 14.67
C GLY A 105 -9.35 -13.47 13.92
N VAL A 106 -8.30 -12.63 13.92
CA VAL A 106 -8.22 -11.43 13.09
C VAL A 106 -7.46 -11.75 11.80
N THR A 107 -8.01 -11.32 10.67
CA THR A 107 -7.33 -11.35 9.37
C THR A 107 -6.71 -9.98 9.09
N VAL A 108 -5.42 -9.94 8.80
CA VAL A 108 -4.74 -8.71 8.37
C VAL A 108 -4.34 -8.83 6.90
N TYR A 109 -4.92 -7.98 6.06
CA TYR A 109 -4.52 -7.84 4.66
C TYR A 109 -3.35 -6.87 4.59
N VAL A 110 -2.19 -7.36 4.15
CA VAL A 110 -0.99 -6.55 3.95
C VAL A 110 -0.93 -6.19 2.46
N VAL A 111 -1.31 -4.95 2.14
CA VAL A 111 -1.38 -4.44 0.76
C VAL A 111 -0.05 -3.77 0.43
N ASP A 112 0.83 -4.48 -0.27
CA ASP A 112 2.25 -4.11 -0.38
C ASP A 112 2.95 -4.81 -1.58
N SER A 113 4.26 -5.04 -1.53
CA SER A 113 5.07 -5.78 -2.52
C SER A 113 4.96 -7.30 -2.44
N GLY A 114 4.18 -7.82 -1.48
CA GLY A 114 4.00 -9.25 -1.19
C GLY A 114 4.48 -9.59 0.22
N VAL A 115 4.42 -10.87 0.59
CA VAL A 115 4.96 -11.35 1.87
C VAL A 115 5.68 -12.67 1.65
N GLN A 116 6.93 -12.78 2.11
CA GLN A 116 7.69 -14.02 2.04
C GLN A 116 7.14 -15.06 3.04
N ALA A 117 6.11 -15.80 2.61
CA ALA A 117 5.29 -16.63 3.50
C ALA A 117 6.06 -17.76 4.23
N ASN A 118 7.18 -18.23 3.65
CA ASN A 118 8.01 -19.27 4.24
C ASN A 118 8.99 -18.75 5.31
N HIS A 119 8.99 -17.45 5.62
CA HIS A 119 9.81 -16.91 6.70
C HIS A 119 9.37 -17.50 8.05
N SER A 120 10.33 -18.01 8.82
CA SER A 120 10.11 -18.78 10.05
C SER A 120 9.37 -17.97 11.11
N ASP A 121 9.57 -16.64 11.13
CA ASP A 121 8.90 -15.75 12.06
C ASP A 121 7.36 -15.69 11.89
N PHE A 122 6.83 -16.13 10.76
CA PHE A 122 5.38 -16.20 10.56
C PHE A 122 4.76 -17.49 11.10
N GLY A 123 5.54 -18.55 11.30
CA GLY A 123 5.02 -19.85 11.77
C GLY A 123 3.89 -20.42 10.91
N GLY A 124 3.88 -20.14 9.60
CA GLY A 124 2.84 -20.60 8.67
C GLY A 124 1.53 -19.80 8.69
N ARG A 125 1.46 -18.65 9.38
CA ARG A 125 0.25 -17.81 9.47
C ARG A 125 0.04 -16.87 8.28
N VAL A 126 0.98 -16.81 7.34
CA VAL A 126 0.78 -16.15 6.05
C VAL A 126 0.08 -17.15 5.12
N VAL A 127 -1.15 -16.84 4.74
CA VAL A 127 -1.97 -17.68 3.83
C VAL A 127 -1.97 -17.11 2.42
N ASN A 128 -2.50 -17.86 1.45
CA ASN A 128 -2.62 -17.39 0.07
C ASN A 128 -3.52 -16.14 -0.02
N GLY A 129 -3.02 -15.12 -0.69
CA GLY A 129 -3.75 -13.90 -0.97
C GLY A 129 -3.86 -13.61 -2.47
N TRP A 130 -3.50 -12.40 -2.87
CA TRP A 130 -3.65 -11.89 -4.23
C TRP A 130 -2.35 -11.24 -4.74
N SER A 131 -2.15 -11.28 -6.06
CA SER A 131 -1.02 -10.63 -6.73
C SER A 131 -1.44 -10.03 -8.05
N TYR A 132 -0.94 -8.82 -8.34
CA TYR A 132 -1.14 -8.17 -9.63
C TYR A 132 -0.60 -9.01 -10.80
N ARG A 133 0.37 -9.91 -10.58
CA ARG A 133 0.91 -10.79 -11.62
C ARG A 133 -0.06 -11.89 -12.04
N ALA A 134 -1.00 -12.25 -11.16
CA ALA A 134 -2.07 -13.21 -11.44
C ALA A 134 -3.31 -12.54 -12.08
N ASP A 135 -3.41 -11.21 -12.03
CA ASP A 135 -4.52 -10.43 -12.58
C ASP A 135 -4.15 -9.82 -13.96
N ASN A 136 -4.96 -10.11 -14.98
CA ASN A 136 -4.60 -9.69 -16.34
C ASN A 136 -4.63 -8.16 -16.52
N ALA A 137 -5.60 -7.46 -15.92
CA ALA A 137 -5.73 -6.02 -16.08
C ALA A 137 -4.61 -5.28 -15.33
N ALA A 138 -4.35 -5.66 -14.08
CA ALA A 138 -3.28 -5.09 -13.28
C ALA A 138 -1.89 -5.32 -13.90
N ARG A 139 -1.64 -6.54 -14.41
CA ARG A 139 -0.40 -6.86 -15.14
C ARG A 139 -0.23 -6.05 -16.41
N LEU A 140 -1.31 -5.86 -17.20
CA LEU A 140 -1.25 -5.02 -18.40
C LEU A 140 -1.01 -3.55 -18.08
N SER A 141 -1.62 -3.02 -17.00
CA SER A 141 -1.35 -1.66 -16.53
C SER A 141 0.12 -1.49 -16.11
N TYR A 142 0.68 -2.43 -15.35
CA TYR A 142 2.11 -2.45 -15.01
C TYR A 142 3.02 -2.37 -16.25
N ILE A 143 2.77 -3.22 -17.26
CA ILE A 143 3.57 -3.25 -18.50
C ILE A 143 3.47 -1.91 -19.23
N SER A 144 2.26 -1.35 -19.33
CA SER A 144 2.01 -0.05 -19.97
C SER A 144 2.77 1.07 -19.27
N SER A 145 2.67 1.15 -17.95
CA SER A 145 3.35 2.16 -17.14
C SER A 145 4.87 2.05 -17.22
N ARG A 146 5.42 0.83 -17.20
CA ARG A 146 6.87 0.60 -17.36
C ARG A 146 7.38 1.03 -18.74
N ASN A 147 6.62 0.75 -19.81
CA ASN A 147 7.00 1.19 -21.16
C ASN A 147 6.93 2.71 -21.30
N ARG A 148 6.00 3.37 -20.58
CA ARG A 148 5.81 4.82 -20.58
C ARG A 148 6.94 5.57 -19.88
N TYR A 149 7.62 4.97 -18.91
CA TYR A 149 8.66 5.65 -18.11
C TYR A 149 9.73 6.35 -18.95
N ALA A 150 10.13 5.76 -20.08
CA ALA A 150 11.13 6.38 -20.97
C ALA A 150 10.67 7.72 -21.58
N SER A 151 9.35 7.91 -21.77
CA SER A 151 8.75 9.12 -22.33
C SER A 151 8.14 10.06 -21.29
N ASP A 152 7.74 9.52 -20.13
CA ASP A 152 7.10 10.26 -19.03
C ASP A 152 7.54 9.63 -17.69
N PRO A 153 8.72 10.03 -17.17
CA PRO A 153 9.26 9.48 -15.94
C PRO A 153 8.44 9.80 -14.69
N ASP A 154 7.65 10.88 -14.72
CA ASP A 154 6.85 11.34 -13.58
C ASP A 154 5.63 10.43 -13.35
N ASN A 155 5.04 9.92 -14.44
CA ASN A 155 3.84 9.07 -14.40
C ASN A 155 4.08 7.61 -14.86
N GLY A 156 5.34 7.24 -15.10
CA GLY A 156 5.76 5.88 -15.43
C GLY A 156 6.42 5.16 -14.26
N ILE A 157 6.38 3.82 -14.29
CA ILE A 157 7.16 2.99 -13.36
C ILE A 157 8.58 2.84 -13.92
N ALA A 158 9.54 3.38 -13.18
CA ALA A 158 10.96 3.24 -13.49
C ALA A 158 11.35 1.76 -13.61
N PRO A 159 12.09 1.36 -14.65
CA PRO A 159 12.72 0.04 -14.67
C PRO A 159 13.55 -0.14 -13.42
N CYS A 160 13.21 -1.16 -12.65
CA CYS A 160 13.96 -1.55 -11.49
C CYS A 160 15.40 -1.91 -11.87
N SER A 161 16.36 -1.07 -11.46
CA SER A 161 17.79 -1.39 -11.58
C SER A 161 18.10 -2.73 -10.91
N ASN A 162 19.08 -3.49 -11.39
CA ASN A 162 19.61 -4.64 -10.66
C ASN A 162 20.54 -4.24 -9.51
N THR A 163 20.71 -2.94 -9.22
CA THR A 163 21.48 -2.40 -8.09
C THR A 163 20.59 -1.63 -7.12
N TYR A 164 20.80 -1.85 -5.81
CA TYR A 164 20.42 -0.94 -4.73
C TYR A 164 21.49 0.15 -4.61
N ASP A 165 21.12 1.40 -4.82
CA ASP A 165 21.90 2.53 -4.32
C ASP A 165 21.30 2.89 -2.95
N PHE A 166 22.04 2.67 -1.87
CA PHE A 166 21.69 3.25 -0.58
C PHE A 166 21.95 4.76 -0.69
N GLU A 167 20.96 5.59 -0.35
CA GLU A 167 21.09 7.05 -0.43
C GLU A 167 22.20 7.63 0.47
N ASP A 168 22.80 6.84 1.36
CA ASP A 168 23.88 7.25 2.26
C ASP A 168 25.27 6.69 1.84
N GLY A 169 25.70 7.01 0.62
CA GLY A 169 27.13 7.27 0.38
C GLY A 169 28.11 6.09 0.28
N GLY A 170 27.78 4.98 -0.39
CA GLY A 170 28.84 4.32 -1.17
C GLY A 170 28.93 2.79 -1.25
N ILE A 171 28.01 2.00 -0.70
CA ILE A 171 27.99 0.55 -0.98
C ILE A 171 26.80 0.22 -1.87
N ARG A 172 27.07 -0.05 -3.15
CA ARG A 172 26.07 -0.56 -4.09
C ARG A 172 25.94 -2.06 -3.91
N TYR A 173 24.83 -2.52 -3.34
CA TYR A 173 24.50 -3.95 -3.35
C TYR A 173 23.70 -4.27 -4.62
N GLN A 174 23.94 -5.42 -5.24
CA GLN A 174 23.02 -5.87 -6.28
C GLN A 174 21.71 -6.32 -5.64
N ARG A 175 20.58 -5.97 -6.26
CA ARG A 175 19.28 -6.55 -5.90
C ARG A 175 19.40 -8.05 -6.02
N GLN A 176 18.95 -8.73 -4.97
CA GLN A 176 19.09 -10.17 -4.83
C GLN A 176 18.22 -10.92 -5.84
N PHE A 177 17.08 -10.33 -6.22
CA PHE A 177 16.22 -10.79 -7.30
C PHE A 177 16.41 -9.90 -8.52
N ASN A 178 16.49 -10.50 -9.71
CA ASN A 178 16.43 -9.74 -10.96
C ASN A 178 14.98 -9.28 -11.20
N PRO A 179 14.67 -7.98 -11.09
CA PRO A 179 13.30 -7.49 -11.23
C PRO A 179 12.71 -7.76 -12.61
N ALA A 180 13.54 -7.77 -13.66
CA ALA A 180 13.09 -8.08 -15.02
C ALA A 180 12.59 -9.52 -15.18
N VAL A 181 13.07 -10.44 -14.34
CA VAL A 181 12.61 -11.84 -14.30
C VAL A 181 11.40 -11.97 -13.38
N PHE A 182 11.41 -11.26 -12.26
CA PHE A 182 10.39 -11.40 -11.21
C PHE A 182 9.10 -10.65 -11.51
N ASP A 183 9.19 -9.37 -11.89
CA ASP A 183 8.02 -8.58 -12.30
C ASP A 183 7.73 -8.74 -13.80
N GLY A 184 8.64 -9.41 -14.52
CA GLY A 184 8.62 -9.58 -15.96
C GLY A 184 7.31 -10.16 -16.51
N PRO A 185 6.89 -9.75 -17.73
CA PRO A 185 5.57 -10.02 -18.28
C PRO A 185 5.41 -11.40 -18.94
N SER A 186 6.20 -12.41 -18.54
CA SER A 186 6.37 -13.66 -19.31
C SER A 186 5.10 -14.51 -19.45
N SER A 187 4.07 -14.28 -18.64
CA SER A 187 2.66 -14.69 -18.80
C SER A 187 1.92 -14.39 -17.50
N VAL A 188 0.59 -14.58 -17.44
CA VAL A 188 -0.12 -14.58 -16.17
C VAL A 188 0.44 -15.69 -15.28
N VAL A 189 0.96 -15.33 -14.10
CA VAL A 189 1.42 -16.31 -13.13
C VAL A 189 0.21 -16.73 -12.29
N ALA A 190 -0.62 -17.62 -12.82
CA ALA A 190 -1.93 -17.96 -12.26
C ALA A 190 -1.90 -18.45 -10.80
N ASN A 191 -0.75 -18.96 -10.35
CA ASN A 191 -0.53 -19.45 -8.98
C ASN A 191 0.28 -18.46 -8.11
N ASP A 192 0.39 -17.20 -8.52
CA ASP A 192 0.96 -16.16 -7.66
C ASP A 192 -0.10 -15.60 -6.71
N PHE A 193 0.07 -15.93 -5.42
CA PHE A 193 -0.82 -15.50 -4.35
C PHE A 193 -0.23 -14.36 -3.51
N GLY A 194 0.84 -13.71 -3.97
CA GLY A 194 1.54 -12.68 -3.21
C GLY A 194 2.41 -13.22 -2.06
N THR A 195 2.56 -14.54 -1.96
CA THR A 195 3.33 -15.26 -0.92
C THR A 195 4.84 -15.28 -1.19
N THR A 196 5.29 -14.46 -2.14
CA THR A 196 6.69 -14.19 -2.39
C THR A 196 6.87 -12.69 -2.51
N ASP A 197 7.86 -12.20 -1.79
CA ASP A 197 8.24 -10.80 -1.75
C ASP A 197 9.70 -10.71 -2.15
N ASN A 198 9.97 -9.89 -3.14
CA ASN A 198 11.29 -9.73 -3.72
C ASN A 198 11.76 -8.27 -3.71
N ASP A 199 10.97 -7.41 -3.08
CA ASP A 199 11.35 -6.06 -2.64
C ASP A 199 11.79 -6.12 -1.17
N GLY A 200 11.00 -6.78 -0.30
CA GLY A 200 11.27 -6.98 1.12
C GLY A 200 10.39 -6.12 2.04
N HIS A 201 9.85 -5.00 1.55
CA HIS A 201 9.02 -4.08 2.34
C HIS A 201 7.76 -4.76 2.89
N GLY A 202 7.00 -5.48 2.07
CA GLY A 202 5.78 -6.13 2.53
C GLY A 202 6.02 -7.25 3.53
N THR A 203 7.13 -7.99 3.42
CA THR A 203 7.57 -8.97 4.44
C THR A 203 7.90 -8.29 5.76
N HIS A 204 8.58 -7.15 5.70
CA HIS A 204 8.93 -6.35 6.87
C HIS A 204 7.68 -5.83 7.58
N VAL A 205 6.74 -5.24 6.84
CA VAL A 205 5.45 -4.76 7.34
C VAL A 205 4.63 -5.92 7.95
N ALA A 206 4.49 -7.03 7.24
CA ALA A 206 3.79 -8.21 7.75
C ALA A 206 4.41 -8.76 9.04
N GLY A 207 5.73 -8.67 9.16
CA GLY A 207 6.49 -9.04 10.34
C GLY A 207 6.19 -8.17 11.56
N ILE A 208 6.02 -6.85 11.39
CA ILE A 208 5.62 -5.92 12.46
C ILE A 208 4.19 -6.23 12.90
N VAL A 209 3.30 -6.54 11.96
CA VAL A 209 1.93 -6.93 12.26
C VAL A 209 1.89 -8.20 13.09
N GLY A 210 2.53 -9.27 12.63
CA GLY A 210 2.26 -10.61 13.15
C GLY A 210 3.45 -11.56 13.19
N GLY A 211 4.69 -11.11 13.11
CA GLY A 211 5.86 -11.96 13.39
C GLY A 211 5.85 -12.49 14.83
N THR A 212 6.34 -13.71 15.06
CA THR A 212 6.44 -14.29 16.41
C THR A 212 7.44 -13.55 17.29
N LEU A 213 8.51 -13.02 16.71
CA LEU A 213 9.57 -12.27 17.39
C LEU A 213 9.26 -10.77 17.36
N ALA A 214 9.12 -10.19 16.17
CA ALA A 214 8.99 -8.74 15.98
C ALA A 214 7.54 -8.21 15.92
N GLY A 215 6.55 -9.10 15.89
CA GLY A 215 5.16 -8.71 15.66
C GLY A 215 4.37 -8.35 16.91
N VAL A 216 3.39 -7.46 16.73
CA VAL A 216 2.41 -7.02 17.73
C VAL A 216 1.34 -8.10 17.94
N ALA A 217 0.66 -8.52 16.87
CA ALA A 217 -0.45 -9.48 16.88
C ALA A 217 0.04 -10.87 16.48
N LYS A 218 0.73 -11.54 17.42
CA LYS A 218 1.47 -12.79 17.20
C LYS A 218 0.64 -14.02 16.79
N GLU A 219 -0.69 -13.95 16.81
CA GLU A 219 -1.60 -15.00 16.34
C GLU A 219 -2.56 -14.53 15.23
N ALA A 220 -2.35 -13.33 14.69
CA ALA A 220 -3.10 -12.88 13.52
C ALA A 220 -2.82 -13.74 12.28
N THR A 221 -3.83 -13.90 11.43
CA THR A 221 -3.68 -14.47 10.08
C THR A 221 -3.30 -13.36 9.12
N ILE A 222 -2.23 -13.54 8.36
CA ILE A 222 -1.74 -12.54 7.40
C ILE A 222 -2.13 -12.98 5.98
N VAL A 223 -2.72 -12.07 5.21
CA VAL A 223 -3.06 -12.28 3.81
C VAL A 223 -2.31 -11.25 2.95
N PRO A 224 -1.33 -11.67 2.13
CA PRO A 224 -0.61 -10.75 1.26
C PRO A 224 -1.50 -10.29 0.10
N VAL A 225 -1.45 -9.00 -0.21
CA VAL A 225 -2.08 -8.43 -1.40
C VAL A 225 -1.00 -7.65 -2.13
N ARG A 226 -0.32 -8.35 -3.04
CA ARG A 226 0.82 -7.80 -3.79
C ARG A 226 0.32 -6.85 -4.88
N VAL A 227 0.41 -5.55 -4.62
CA VAL A 227 0.03 -4.46 -5.52
C VAL A 227 1.23 -3.61 -5.96
N LEU A 228 2.41 -3.87 -5.40
CA LEU A 228 3.67 -3.20 -5.75
C LEU A 228 4.64 -4.17 -6.43
N ASP A 229 5.49 -3.62 -7.29
CA ASP A 229 6.58 -4.34 -7.96
C ASP A 229 7.83 -4.49 -7.06
N SER A 230 8.93 -5.01 -7.62
CA SER A 230 10.21 -5.21 -6.90
C SER A 230 10.90 -3.91 -6.43
N CYS A 231 10.36 -2.75 -6.77
CA CYS A 231 10.86 -1.44 -6.38
C CYS A 231 9.84 -0.65 -5.55
N GLY A 232 8.78 -1.31 -5.09
CA GLY A 232 7.74 -0.67 -4.31
C GLY A 232 6.87 0.29 -5.12
N ALA A 233 6.77 0.14 -6.45
CA ALA A 233 5.89 0.96 -7.27
C ALA A 233 4.67 0.17 -7.76
N GLY A 234 3.50 0.83 -7.79
CA GLY A 234 2.26 0.22 -8.27
C GLY A 234 1.37 1.22 -8.99
N THR A 235 0.68 0.75 -10.03
CA THR A 235 -0.29 1.57 -10.78
C THR A 235 -1.63 1.64 -10.07
N LEU A 236 -2.42 2.68 -10.34
CA LEU A 236 -3.80 2.78 -9.86
C LEU A 236 -4.59 1.48 -10.05
N THR A 237 -4.52 0.87 -11.24
CA THR A 237 -5.22 -0.37 -11.54
C THR A 237 -4.74 -1.54 -10.67
N MET A 238 -3.43 -1.64 -10.38
CA MET A 238 -2.90 -2.67 -9.47
C MET A 238 -3.49 -2.51 -8.05
N ILE A 239 -3.50 -1.29 -7.54
CA ILE A 239 -4.02 -0.99 -6.20
C ILE A 239 -5.53 -1.26 -6.15
N LEU A 240 -6.30 -0.71 -7.10
CA LEU A 240 -7.75 -0.89 -7.15
C LEU A 240 -8.15 -2.35 -7.26
N ASN A 241 -7.48 -3.15 -8.09
CA ASN A 241 -7.84 -4.56 -8.24
C ASN A 241 -7.53 -5.36 -6.97
N GLY A 242 -6.41 -5.09 -6.30
CA GLY A 242 -6.08 -5.69 -5.00
C GLY A 242 -7.09 -5.33 -3.92
N LEU A 243 -7.47 -4.06 -3.82
CA LEU A 243 -8.48 -3.61 -2.85
C LEU A 243 -9.87 -4.19 -3.16
N ASN A 244 -10.28 -4.21 -4.43
CA ASN A 244 -11.56 -4.83 -4.82
C ASN A 244 -11.58 -6.33 -4.54
N TRP A 245 -10.45 -7.03 -4.68
CA TRP A 245 -10.34 -8.44 -4.31
C TRP A 245 -10.58 -8.65 -2.81
N ILE A 246 -10.01 -7.80 -1.94
CA ILE A 246 -10.28 -7.83 -0.50
C ILE A 246 -11.76 -7.59 -0.24
N LEU A 247 -12.34 -6.55 -0.85
CA LEU A 247 -13.75 -6.18 -0.66
C LEU A 247 -14.70 -7.33 -1.04
N GLN A 248 -14.42 -8.04 -2.13
CA GLN A 248 -15.20 -9.18 -2.59
C GLN A 248 -15.03 -10.40 -1.68
N ARG A 249 -13.80 -10.67 -1.21
CA ARG A 249 -13.49 -11.81 -0.34
C ARG A 249 -14.03 -11.65 1.08
N HIS A 250 -14.00 -10.44 1.61
CA HIS A 250 -14.36 -10.19 3.00
C HIS A 250 -15.85 -10.44 3.25
N THR A 251 -16.15 -11.25 4.27
CA THR A 251 -17.52 -11.46 4.76
C THR A 251 -17.77 -10.54 5.94
N ALA A 252 -18.81 -9.71 5.87
CA ALA A 252 -19.15 -8.77 6.93
C ALA A 252 -19.34 -9.49 8.28
N GLY A 253 -18.83 -8.89 9.35
CA GLY A 253 -18.81 -9.48 10.70
C GLY A 253 -17.52 -10.24 11.03
N ASN A 254 -16.72 -10.62 10.03
CA ASN A 254 -15.35 -11.10 10.30
C ASN A 254 -14.45 -9.93 10.70
N LYS A 255 -13.52 -10.16 11.63
CA LYS A 255 -12.56 -9.13 12.04
C LYS A 255 -11.47 -9.02 10.99
N ALA A 256 -11.36 -7.86 10.34
CA ALA A 256 -10.31 -7.60 9.37
C ALA A 256 -9.68 -6.23 9.52
N VAL A 257 -8.36 -6.19 9.32
CA VAL A 257 -7.56 -4.98 9.19
C VAL A 257 -6.94 -4.97 7.80
N VAL A 258 -6.97 -3.82 7.12
CA VAL A 258 -6.30 -3.59 5.84
C VAL A 258 -5.17 -2.61 6.10
N ASN A 259 -3.94 -3.07 5.92
CA ASN A 259 -2.74 -2.28 6.12
C ASN A 259 -2.22 -1.77 4.78
N LEU A 260 -2.13 -0.45 4.61
CA LEU A 260 -1.69 0.26 3.41
C LEU A 260 -0.42 1.05 3.70
N SER A 261 0.72 0.36 3.71
CA SER A 261 2.05 0.97 3.89
C SER A 261 2.59 1.52 2.55
N LEU A 262 1.71 2.19 1.81
CA LEU A 262 1.91 2.75 0.49
C LEU A 262 0.99 3.95 0.30
N GLY A 263 1.22 4.74 -0.74
CA GLY A 263 0.28 5.79 -1.09
C GLY A 263 0.62 6.58 -2.34
N PHE A 264 -0.31 7.45 -2.70
CA PHE A 264 -0.23 8.45 -3.73
C PHE A 264 0.06 9.81 -3.08
N THR A 265 0.82 10.65 -3.76
CA THR A 265 1.15 12.00 -3.25
C THR A 265 0.02 13.02 -3.44
N THR A 266 -1.08 12.60 -4.04
CA THR A 266 -2.29 13.39 -4.30
C THR A 266 -3.51 12.53 -4.00
N GLU A 267 -4.68 13.18 -3.89
CA GLU A 267 -5.95 12.47 -3.78
C GLU A 267 -6.23 11.61 -5.02
N VAL A 268 -6.76 10.42 -4.78
CA VAL A 268 -7.19 9.47 -5.81
C VAL A 268 -8.60 9.00 -5.45
N PRO A 269 -9.65 9.69 -5.93
CA PRO A 269 -11.03 9.47 -5.53
C PRO A 269 -11.53 8.04 -5.72
N GLU A 270 -11.02 7.33 -6.73
CA GLU A 270 -11.37 5.94 -6.99
C GLU A 270 -10.92 5.01 -5.85
N VAL A 271 -9.73 5.26 -5.30
CA VAL A 271 -9.18 4.48 -4.17
C VAL A 271 -9.89 4.88 -2.87
N ASP A 272 -10.14 6.18 -2.67
CA ASP A 272 -10.89 6.69 -1.52
C ASP A 272 -12.30 6.06 -1.44
N ALA A 273 -12.96 5.91 -2.59
CA ALA A 273 -14.28 5.29 -2.68
C ALA A 273 -14.27 3.80 -2.30
N VAL A 274 -13.22 3.06 -2.67
CA VAL A 274 -13.08 1.64 -2.29
C VAL A 274 -12.77 1.50 -0.81
N ILE A 275 -11.90 2.35 -0.25
CA ILE A 275 -11.60 2.38 1.19
C ILE A 275 -12.86 2.68 2.01
N THR A 276 -13.66 3.66 1.59
CA THR A 276 -14.95 3.97 2.23
C THR A 276 -15.88 2.75 2.24
N GLN A 277 -15.92 1.99 1.14
CA GLN A 277 -16.70 0.74 1.08
C GLN A 277 -16.15 -0.34 2.02
N MET A 278 -14.83 -0.46 2.18
CA MET A 278 -14.22 -1.39 3.13
C MET A 278 -14.60 -1.06 4.58
N ILE A 279 -14.52 0.21 4.94
CA ILE A 279 -14.89 0.72 6.27
C ILE A 279 -16.38 0.44 6.54
N ASN A 280 -17.25 0.75 5.57
CA ASN A 280 -18.68 0.45 5.67
C ASN A 280 -18.98 -1.06 5.79
N LYS A 281 -18.08 -1.92 5.33
CA LYS A 281 -18.19 -3.38 5.49
C LYS A 281 -17.61 -3.89 6.82
N GLY A 282 -17.14 -2.99 7.68
CA GLY A 282 -16.63 -3.30 9.02
C GLY A 282 -15.13 -3.60 9.08
N MET A 283 -14.37 -3.30 8.03
CA MET A 283 -12.92 -3.44 8.04
C MET A 283 -12.26 -2.19 8.64
N ILE A 284 -11.20 -2.38 9.41
CA ILE A 284 -10.34 -1.28 9.85
C ILE A 284 -9.30 -1.05 8.75
N VAL A 285 -9.14 0.20 8.29
CA VAL A 285 -8.12 0.56 7.30
C VAL A 285 -7.06 1.41 8.00
N VAL A 286 -5.80 0.99 7.93
CA VAL A 286 -4.65 1.69 8.50
C VAL A 286 -3.72 2.05 7.35
N ALA A 287 -3.26 3.30 7.31
CA ALA A 287 -2.40 3.82 6.27
C ALA A 287 -1.18 4.54 6.85
N ALA A 288 -0.06 4.39 6.17
CA ALA A 288 1.11 5.23 6.38
C ALA A 288 0.78 6.69 6.03
N SER A 289 1.14 7.64 6.91
CA SER A 289 0.89 9.07 6.63
C SER A 289 1.74 9.60 5.47
N GLY A 290 2.85 8.93 5.17
CA GLY A 290 3.80 9.26 4.12
C GLY A 290 5.10 9.86 4.64
N ASN A 291 6.12 9.92 3.77
CA ASN A 291 7.51 10.17 4.16
C ASN A 291 8.15 11.42 3.53
N ARG A 292 7.39 12.51 3.38
CA ARG A 292 7.86 13.71 2.66
C ARG A 292 8.03 14.94 3.54
N GLY A 293 7.84 14.83 4.86
CA GLY A 293 7.80 15.99 5.75
C GLY A 293 6.72 17.00 5.30
N ALA A 294 5.58 16.49 4.85
CA ALA A 294 4.50 17.27 4.26
C ALA A 294 3.15 16.97 4.93
N SER A 295 2.13 17.75 4.59
CA SER A 295 0.76 17.45 5.02
C SER A 295 0.30 16.08 4.51
N ALA A 296 -0.26 15.25 5.39
CA ALA A 296 -0.94 14.01 5.00
C ALA A 296 -2.30 14.28 4.36
N CYS A 297 -2.91 15.44 4.63
CA CYS A 297 -4.16 15.83 3.98
C CYS A 297 -3.94 16.09 2.48
N GLY A 298 -4.94 15.74 1.66
CA GLY A 298 -4.85 15.83 0.20
C GLY A 298 -4.04 14.72 -0.45
N THR A 299 -3.83 13.61 0.26
CA THR A 299 -3.15 12.41 -0.23
C THR A 299 -4.03 11.19 0.01
N THR A 300 -3.87 10.13 -0.78
CA THR A 300 -4.59 8.86 -0.62
C THR A 300 -3.58 7.74 -0.36
N PRO A 301 -3.77 6.85 0.64
CA PRO A 301 -4.95 6.71 1.49
C PRO A 301 -4.93 7.50 2.82
N ALA A 302 -3.83 8.19 3.14
CA ALA A 302 -3.65 8.86 4.43
C ALA A 302 -4.68 9.97 4.70
N GLY A 303 -5.08 10.72 3.67
CA GLY A 303 -6.11 11.75 3.77
C GLY A 303 -7.54 11.25 3.61
N THR A 304 -7.74 9.95 3.33
CA THR A 304 -9.08 9.38 3.14
C THR A 304 -9.83 9.32 4.47
N LEU A 305 -11.01 9.94 4.55
CA LEU A 305 -11.81 9.97 5.77
C LEU A 305 -12.14 8.55 6.27
N GLY A 306 -11.84 8.29 7.55
CA GLY A 306 -12.10 7.02 8.22
C GLY A 306 -10.96 5.99 8.13
N THR A 307 -9.92 6.27 7.35
CA THR A 307 -8.63 5.59 7.47
C THR A 307 -7.92 6.06 8.73
N PHE A 308 -7.25 5.15 9.45
CA PHE A 308 -6.29 5.51 10.49
C PHE A 308 -4.94 5.84 9.84
N SER A 309 -4.64 7.12 9.74
CA SER A 309 -3.39 7.64 9.20
C SER A 309 -2.33 7.73 10.29
N VAL A 310 -1.19 7.06 10.09
CA VAL A 310 -0.17 6.84 11.12
C VAL A 310 1.14 7.53 10.76
N GLY A 311 1.56 8.48 11.61
CA GLY A 311 2.87 9.12 11.56
C GLY A 311 3.97 8.30 12.24
N SER A 312 5.22 8.64 11.98
CA SER A 312 6.37 7.95 12.57
C SER A 312 6.93 8.69 13.79
N THR A 313 7.47 7.93 14.75
CA THR A 313 8.27 8.43 15.88
C THR A 313 9.56 7.64 16.04
N TYR A 314 10.49 8.25 16.77
CA TYR A 314 11.71 7.62 17.23
C TYR A 314 12.07 8.12 18.63
N THR A 315 12.84 7.34 19.37
CA THR A 315 13.34 7.76 20.69
C THR A 315 14.75 8.32 20.54
N ALA A 316 14.96 9.57 20.95
CA ALA A 316 16.24 10.26 20.96
C ALA A 316 16.83 10.36 22.38
N SER A 317 18.15 10.29 22.51
CA SER A 317 18.86 10.62 23.75
C SER A 317 19.23 12.11 23.75
N VAL A 318 18.69 12.86 24.71
CA VAL A 318 18.95 14.30 24.86
C VAL A 318 19.32 14.55 26.31
N ASN A 319 20.55 15.03 26.54
CA ASN A 319 21.08 15.31 27.88
C ASN A 319 20.94 14.15 28.88
N GLY A 320 21.07 12.91 28.39
CA GLY A 320 20.95 11.70 29.22
C GLY A 320 19.52 11.23 29.47
N ALA A 321 18.50 11.91 28.94
CA ALA A 321 17.10 11.48 28.97
C ALA A 321 16.63 10.99 27.60
N PHE A 322 15.76 9.99 27.58
CA PHE A 322 15.11 9.52 26.35
C PHE A 322 13.81 10.28 26.13
N VAL A 323 13.68 10.85 24.94
CA VAL A 323 12.51 11.63 24.52
C VAL A 323 12.03 11.13 23.17
N ASP A 324 10.71 11.01 23.03
CA ASP A 324 10.10 10.66 21.76
C ASP A 324 10.07 11.90 20.86
N ARG A 325 10.41 11.70 19.59
CA ARG A 325 10.46 12.74 18.57
C ARG A 325 9.85 12.24 17.28
N GLU A 326 9.29 13.18 16.52
CA GLU A 326 8.90 12.96 15.14
C GLU A 326 10.14 13.11 14.23
N PRO A 327 10.42 12.14 13.34
CA PRO A 327 11.49 12.28 12.37
C PRO A 327 11.08 13.24 11.25
N SER A 328 12.04 13.97 10.68
CA SER A 328 11.78 15.02 9.68
C SER A 328 11.10 14.55 8.40
N PHE A 329 11.12 13.24 8.12
CA PHE A 329 10.45 12.67 6.97
C PHE A 329 8.96 12.40 7.21
N SER A 330 8.51 12.25 8.46
CA SER A 330 7.11 11.90 8.73
C SER A 330 6.19 12.99 8.17
N ASN A 331 5.15 12.59 7.44
CA ASN A 331 4.07 13.51 7.14
C ASN A 331 3.28 13.84 8.43
N TYR A 332 2.66 15.01 8.42
CA TYR A 332 2.00 15.64 9.58
C TYR A 332 0.65 16.27 9.19
N GLY A 333 -0.01 16.90 10.16
CA GLY A 333 -1.23 17.68 9.97
C GLY A 333 -2.48 16.98 10.46
N ASP A 334 -3.64 17.61 10.24
CA ASP A 334 -4.92 17.22 10.85
C ASP A 334 -5.45 15.85 10.38
N CYS A 335 -4.91 15.33 9.26
CA CYS A 335 -5.24 14.01 8.73
C CYS A 335 -4.31 12.91 9.24
N VAL A 336 -3.47 13.18 10.25
CA VAL A 336 -2.72 12.15 10.99
C VAL A 336 -3.44 11.89 12.30
N ASP A 337 -3.93 10.67 12.49
CA ASP A 337 -4.71 10.29 13.66
C ASP A 337 -3.83 9.99 14.88
N LEU A 338 -2.70 9.32 14.65
CA LEU A 338 -1.75 8.95 15.69
C LEU A 338 -0.33 8.78 15.16
N PHE A 339 0.60 8.62 16.08
CA PHE A 339 1.98 8.27 15.79
C PHE A 339 2.32 6.88 16.35
N ALA A 340 3.21 6.17 15.66
CA ALA A 340 3.76 4.89 16.08
C ALA A 340 5.29 4.86 15.92
N PRO A 341 6.01 3.95 16.60
CA PRO A 341 7.42 3.69 16.33
C PRO A 341 7.68 3.39 14.85
N GLY A 342 8.48 4.21 14.18
CA GLY A 342 8.71 4.07 12.73
C GLY A 342 10.15 4.28 12.27
N THR A 343 11.08 4.61 13.15
CA THR A 343 12.52 4.71 12.81
C THR A 343 13.31 3.53 13.34
N GLN A 344 14.16 2.93 12.51
CA GLN A 344 14.99 1.79 12.87
C GLN A 344 14.20 0.61 13.47
N ILE A 345 13.10 0.24 12.81
CA ILE A 345 12.26 -0.90 13.18
C ILE A 345 12.84 -2.19 12.60
N VAL A 346 13.09 -3.15 13.48
CA VAL A 346 13.59 -4.49 13.12
C VAL A 346 12.41 -5.42 12.85
N SER A 347 12.42 -6.10 11.71
CA SER A 347 11.37 -7.04 11.30
C SER A 347 11.91 -8.07 10.29
N PRO A 348 11.22 -9.20 10.05
CA PRO A 348 11.50 -10.13 8.96
C PRO A 348 11.81 -9.45 7.61
N TRP A 349 12.70 -10.07 6.85
CA TRP A 349 13.12 -9.58 5.55
C TRP A 349 13.21 -10.72 4.55
N SER A 350 12.87 -10.44 3.29
CA SER A 350 13.10 -11.41 2.22
C SER A 350 14.56 -11.34 1.77
N TYR A 351 15.32 -12.39 2.06
CA TYR A 351 16.74 -12.48 1.69
C TYR A 351 17.00 -13.71 0.81
N LEU A 352 17.60 -13.53 -0.35
CA LEU A 352 18.25 -14.61 -1.09
C LEU A 352 19.74 -14.61 -0.82
N HIS A 353 20.25 -15.79 -0.49
CA HIS A 353 21.67 -16.01 -0.34
C HIS A 353 22.37 -15.94 -1.71
N PRO A 354 23.38 -15.05 -1.87
CA PRO A 354 23.97 -14.76 -3.17
C PRO A 354 24.73 -15.95 -3.79
N GLU A 355 25.27 -16.86 -2.98
CA GLU A 355 26.09 -17.98 -3.47
C GLU A 355 25.29 -19.17 -4.00
N ASN A 356 24.06 -19.38 -3.51
CA ASN A 356 23.27 -20.57 -3.84
C ASN A 356 21.81 -20.26 -4.22
N SER A 357 21.45 -18.97 -4.30
CA SER A 357 20.12 -18.48 -4.66
C SER A 357 18.98 -19.05 -3.80
N SER A 358 19.27 -19.48 -2.57
CA SER A 358 18.26 -19.97 -1.63
C SER A 358 17.69 -18.83 -0.78
N VAL A 359 16.38 -18.89 -0.50
CA VAL A 359 15.74 -17.96 0.43
C VAL A 359 16.19 -18.28 1.85
N VAL A 360 16.76 -17.30 2.55
CA VAL A 360 17.04 -17.39 3.98
C VAL A 360 15.76 -17.03 4.72
N ALA A 361 15.04 -18.06 5.14
CA ALA A 361 13.75 -17.95 5.81
C ALA A 361 13.81 -17.35 7.23
N SER A 362 14.93 -16.76 7.66
CA SER A 362 15.12 -16.24 9.01
C SER A 362 15.85 -14.90 9.03
N ALA A 363 15.87 -14.19 7.91
CA ALA A 363 16.57 -12.92 7.78
C ALA A 363 15.75 -11.77 8.36
N PHE A 364 16.41 -10.82 9.03
CA PHE A 364 15.78 -9.61 9.55
C PHE A 364 16.48 -8.38 8.96
N ALA A 365 15.74 -7.28 8.85
CA ALA A 365 16.27 -6.00 8.43
C ALA A 365 15.70 -4.86 9.28
N THR A 366 16.39 -3.73 9.24
CA THR A 366 16.01 -2.50 9.92
C THR A 366 15.52 -1.48 8.91
N MET A 367 14.31 -0.96 9.11
CA MET A 367 13.71 0.06 8.24
C MET A 367 13.26 1.28 9.02
N SER A 368 13.26 2.43 8.34
CA SER A 368 12.61 3.65 8.82
C SER A 368 11.53 4.10 7.84
N GLY A 369 10.40 4.59 8.33
CA GLY A 369 9.24 5.01 7.54
C GLY A 369 7.98 5.16 8.40
N THR A 370 6.85 5.40 7.75
CA THR A 370 5.50 5.43 8.37
C THR A 370 4.73 4.12 8.19
N SER A 371 5.42 3.09 7.65
CA SER A 371 4.91 1.80 7.22
C SER A 371 4.67 0.79 8.33
#